data_AF-A0A4Z1KX27-F1
#
_entry.id   AF-A0A4Z1KX27-F1
#
_cell.length_a   1.000
_cell.length_b   1.000
_cell.length_c   1.000
_cell.angle_alpha   90.00
_cell.angle_beta   90.00
_cell.angle_gamma   90.00
#
_symmetry.space_group_name_H-M   'P 1'
#
loop_
_entity.id
_entity.type
_entity.pdbx_description
1 polymer ?
#
loop_
_entity_poly.entity_id
_entity_poly.type
_entity_poly.pdbx_seq_one_letter_code
_entity_poly.pdbx_strand_id
1 'polypeptide(L)'
;MAPLIFPRGDVSPSNSELLHNTIGFVIPSFILFGFRILNATWVMAKMRFEDWLMCVTMCFYTVLLILINVSARYETNLFPPEQLASIMADPDDVASRIYGSIIVIPLEQCMLASTWCVKICIWLFLWRLCRNLPSLQMALKILMGYIAVGYVVIMFVYYVGVCRPFKQYWAVPVQNEQCATYQHYSIVQMAFNISSDFGLILIPLWMFYIARLPPMRKAILMGVFSLAVFTILAAILNKYYNFSSPMTTTYQLWYIR
;
A
#
# COMPACT_ATOMS: atom_id res chain seq x y z
N MET A 1 4.97 27.82 -13.47
CA MET A 1 4.08 26.89 -14.19
C MET A 1 4.32 25.49 -13.66
N ALA A 2 3.41 25.00 -12.82
CA ALA A 2 3.46 23.65 -12.27
C ALA A 2 3.02 22.64 -13.34
N PRO A 3 3.72 21.51 -13.54
CA PRO A 3 3.23 20.47 -14.41
C PRO A 3 2.16 19.68 -13.65
N LEU A 4 0.91 20.11 -13.80
CA LEU A 4 -0.26 19.32 -13.47
C LEU A 4 -0.49 18.33 -14.61
N ILE A 5 -0.50 17.04 -14.27
CA ILE A 5 -1.30 16.00 -14.94
C ILE A 5 -0.94 15.79 -16.43
N PHE A 6 0.22 15.19 -16.71
CA PHE A 6 0.37 14.45 -17.97
C PHE A 6 -0.22 13.05 -17.77
N PRO A 7 -1.12 12.57 -18.65
CA PRO A 7 -1.44 11.16 -18.69
C PRO A 7 -0.14 10.47 -19.13
N ARG A 8 0.50 9.74 -18.22
CA ARG A 8 1.47 8.74 -18.64
C ARG A 8 0.71 7.84 -19.61
N GLY A 9 1.18 7.74 -20.85
CA GLY A 9 0.67 6.72 -21.78
C GLY A 9 0.89 5.32 -21.20
N ASP A 10 0.56 4.28 -21.96
CA ASP A 10 0.68 2.89 -21.54
C ASP A 10 2.14 2.38 -21.48
N VAL A 11 3.04 3.14 -20.85
CA VAL A 11 4.46 2.86 -20.72
C VAL A 11 4.80 2.60 -19.26
N SER A 12 5.33 1.42 -19.00
CA SER A 12 5.82 1.03 -17.67
C SER A 12 6.98 1.93 -17.22
N PRO A 13 7.09 2.24 -15.91
CA PRO A 13 8.16 3.07 -15.37
C PRO A 13 9.55 2.48 -15.66
N SER A 14 10.52 3.35 -15.95
CA SER A 14 11.92 2.95 -16.07
C SER A 14 12.56 2.69 -14.70
N ASN A 15 13.65 1.91 -14.70
CA ASN A 15 14.39 1.57 -13.48
C ASN A 15 14.95 2.81 -12.76
N SER A 16 15.40 3.82 -13.51
CA SER A 16 15.89 5.07 -12.93
C SER A 16 14.77 5.89 -12.29
N GLU A 17 13.57 5.92 -12.89
CA GLU A 17 12.41 6.58 -12.30
C GLU A 17 11.95 5.90 -11.00
N LEU A 18 11.91 4.56 -10.97
CA LEU A 18 11.57 3.80 -9.76
C LEU A 18 12.60 4.04 -8.66
N LEU A 19 13.88 4.06 -9.00
CA LEU A 19 14.96 4.35 -8.05
C LEU A 19 14.87 5.78 -7.50
N HIS A 20 14.65 6.78 -8.36
CA HIS A 20 14.50 8.17 -7.94
C HIS A 20 13.29 8.36 -7.02
N ASN A 21 12.14 7.77 -7.35
CA ASN A 21 10.97 7.80 -6.47
C ASN A 21 11.25 7.08 -5.15
N THR A 22 11.90 5.90 -5.19
CA THR A 22 12.29 5.15 -3.99
C THR A 22 13.12 6.03 -3.06
N ILE A 23 14.19 6.66 -3.57
CA ILE A 23 15.07 7.54 -2.77
C ILE A 23 14.27 8.72 -2.19
N GLY A 24 13.40 9.33 -3.01
CA GLY A 24 12.58 10.48 -2.61
C GLY A 24 11.65 10.21 -1.43
N PHE A 25 11.08 9.00 -1.32
CA PHE A 25 10.17 8.63 -0.22
C PHE A 25 10.86 7.90 0.94
N VAL A 26 11.94 7.17 0.68
CA VAL A 26 12.72 6.47 1.72
C VAL A 26 13.34 7.44 2.70
N ILE A 27 14.05 8.45 2.21
CA ILE A 27 14.77 9.40 3.06
C ILE A 27 13.86 10.05 4.10
N PRO A 28 12.74 10.72 3.72
CA PRO A 28 11.87 11.34 4.72
C PRO A 28 11.23 10.30 5.64
N SER A 29 10.85 9.11 5.13
CA SER A 29 10.25 8.05 5.96
C SER A 29 11.19 7.57 7.06
N PHE A 30 12.46 7.31 6.72
CA PHE A 30 13.47 6.91 7.70
C PHE A 30 13.83 8.03 8.68
N ILE A 31 13.86 9.29 8.24
CA ILE A 31 14.07 10.44 9.13
C ILE A 31 12.93 10.54 10.16
N LEU A 32 11.67 10.50 9.70
CA LEU A 32 10.50 10.58 10.57
C LEU A 32 10.41 9.38 11.53
N PHE A 33 10.75 8.19 11.04
CA PHE A 33 10.85 7.00 11.88
C PHE A 33 11.96 7.14 12.93
N GLY A 34 13.14 7.63 12.53
CA GLY A 34 14.25 7.90 13.44
C GLY A 34 13.85 8.86 14.56
N PHE A 35 13.20 9.98 14.23
CA PHE A 35 12.66 10.91 15.24
C PHE A 35 11.63 10.26 16.15
N ARG A 36 10.76 9.41 15.61
CA ARG A 36 9.78 8.66 16.40
C ARG A 36 10.48 7.77 17.43
N ILE A 37 11.46 6.98 17.00
CA ILE A 37 12.18 6.06 17.89
C ILE A 37 12.99 6.83 18.94
N LEU A 38 13.72 7.88 18.53
CA LEU A 38 14.47 8.73 19.47
C LEU A 38 13.55 9.37 20.52
N ASN A 39 12.37 9.86 20.12
CA ASN A 39 11.39 10.40 21.06
C ASN A 39 10.84 9.31 22.00
N ALA A 40 10.60 8.09 21.51
CA ALA A 40 10.10 6.99 22.32
C ALA A 40 11.14 6.47 23.34
N THR A 41 12.39 6.34 22.92
CA THR A 41 13.48 5.75 23.73
C THR A 41 14.16 6.76 24.64
N TRP A 42 14.40 7.98 24.17
CA TRP A 42 15.19 8.98 24.90
C TRP A 42 14.33 9.98 25.67
N VAL A 43 13.28 10.51 25.03
CA VAL A 43 12.41 11.51 25.66
C VAL A 43 11.38 10.87 26.59
N MET A 44 10.69 9.83 26.11
CA MET A 44 9.66 9.14 26.89
C MET A 44 10.18 7.93 27.68
N ALA A 45 11.41 7.48 27.42
CA ALA A 45 12.05 6.30 28.05
C ALA A 45 11.16 5.04 28.06
N LYS A 46 10.23 4.92 27.10
CA LYS A 46 9.24 3.84 27.06
C LYS A 46 8.77 3.57 25.64
N MET A 47 9.21 2.45 25.09
CA MET A 47 8.69 1.89 23.85
C MET A 47 7.31 1.31 24.07
N ARG A 48 6.33 1.79 23.32
CA ARG A 48 4.95 1.29 23.37
C ARG A 48 4.76 0.23 22.29
N PHE A 49 3.70 -0.57 22.41
CA PHE A 49 3.40 -1.62 21.42
C PHE A 49 3.32 -1.08 19.98
N GLU A 50 2.77 0.13 19.82
CA GLU A 50 2.73 0.84 18.52
C GLU A 50 4.10 1.13 17.93
N ASP A 51 5.11 1.38 18.76
CA ASP A 51 6.46 1.69 18.28
C ASP A 51 7.14 0.43 17.76
N TRP A 52 6.93 -0.70 18.45
CA TRP A 52 7.35 -2.02 17.96
C TRP A 52 6.65 -2.42 16.67
N LEU A 53 5.33 -2.20 16.59
CA LEU A 53 4.58 -2.46 15.37
C LEU A 53 5.08 -1.59 14.22
N MET A 54 5.43 -0.33 14.48
CA MET A 54 6.02 0.55 13.47
C MET A 54 7.40 0.05 12.99
N CYS A 55 8.22 -0.53 13.86
CA CYS A 55 9.48 -1.18 13.45
C CYS A 55 9.21 -2.33 12.46
N VAL A 56 8.20 -3.16 12.75
CA VAL A 56 7.78 -4.26 11.87
C VAL A 56 7.27 -3.70 10.53
N THR A 57 6.45 -2.65 10.54
CA THR A 57 6.01 -1.95 9.33
C THR A 57 7.19 -1.45 8.51
N MET A 58 8.19 -0.82 9.13
CA MET A 58 9.37 -0.32 8.42
C MET A 58 10.20 -1.44 7.80
N CYS A 59 10.24 -2.62 8.45
CA CYS A 59 10.87 -3.80 7.85
C CYS A 59 10.15 -4.22 6.57
N PHE A 60 8.81 -4.39 6.60
CA PHE A 60 8.03 -4.73 5.41
C PHE A 60 8.13 -3.66 4.31
N TYR A 61 8.10 -2.38 4.69
CA TYR A 61 8.24 -1.28 3.74
C TYR A 61 9.63 -1.26 3.09
N THR A 62 10.69 -1.55 3.85
CA THR A 62 12.05 -1.64 3.29
C THR A 62 12.16 -2.82 2.32
N VAL A 63 11.61 -3.99 2.68
CA VAL A 63 11.60 -5.16 1.80
C VAL A 63 10.79 -4.86 0.54
N LEU A 64 9.63 -4.22 0.64
CA LEU A 64 8.82 -3.79 -0.50
C LEU A 64 9.65 -2.96 -1.50
N LEU A 65 10.38 -1.96 -1.01
CA LEU A 65 11.16 -1.07 -1.86
C LEU A 65 12.33 -1.80 -2.54
N ILE A 66 12.98 -2.72 -1.83
CA ILE A 66 14.00 -3.59 -2.42
C ILE A 66 13.37 -4.44 -3.52
N LEU A 67 12.23 -5.10 -3.24
CA LEU A 67 11.55 -5.96 -4.20
C LEU A 67 11.06 -5.20 -5.43
N ILE A 68 10.58 -3.96 -5.28
CA ILE A 68 10.21 -3.09 -6.42
C ILE A 68 11.42 -2.89 -7.33
N ASN A 69 12.57 -2.47 -6.77
CA ASN A 69 13.78 -2.20 -7.56
C ASN A 69 14.40 -3.47 -8.16
N VAL A 70 14.25 -4.63 -7.51
CA VAL A 70 14.66 -5.92 -8.07
C VAL A 70 13.71 -6.34 -9.18
N SER A 71 12.39 -6.25 -8.97
CA SER A 71 11.36 -6.62 -9.95
C SER A 71 11.50 -5.82 -11.25
N ALA A 72 11.91 -4.56 -11.16
CA ALA A 72 12.09 -3.68 -12.32
C ALA A 72 13.21 -4.14 -13.28
N ARG A 73 14.11 -5.03 -12.82
CA ARG A 73 15.17 -5.61 -13.67
C ARG A 73 14.68 -6.80 -14.50
N TYR A 74 13.49 -7.30 -14.21
CA TYR A 74 12.90 -8.45 -14.86
C TYR A 74 11.58 -8.05 -15.51
N GLU A 75 11.19 -8.81 -16.52
CA GLU A 75 9.85 -8.68 -17.06
C GLU A 75 8.86 -9.56 -16.27
N THR A 76 7.56 -9.43 -16.53
CA THR A 76 6.53 -10.22 -15.83
C THR A 76 5.61 -10.91 -16.83
N ASN A 77 4.69 -11.74 -16.31
CA ASN A 77 3.64 -12.39 -17.09
C ASN A 77 2.50 -11.45 -17.51
N LEU A 78 2.62 -10.15 -17.22
CA LEU A 78 1.71 -9.11 -17.68
C LEU A 78 2.24 -8.48 -18.98
N PHE A 79 1.72 -8.95 -20.11
CA PHE A 79 2.10 -8.47 -21.45
C PHE A 79 0.90 -8.55 -22.41
N PRO A 80 0.86 -7.72 -23.48
CA PRO A 80 -0.20 -7.78 -24.47
C PRO A 80 -0.14 -9.09 -25.29
N PRO A 81 -1.29 -9.65 -25.70
CA PRO A 81 -1.36 -10.95 -26.38
C PRO A 81 -0.57 -11.01 -27.70
N GLU A 82 -0.37 -9.87 -28.35
CA GLU A 82 0.40 -9.73 -29.59
C GLU A 82 1.88 -10.11 -29.43
N GLN A 83 2.45 -9.92 -28.23
CA GLN A 83 3.86 -10.23 -27.94
C GLN A 83 4.07 -11.71 -27.59
N LEU A 84 3.00 -12.50 -27.43
CA LEU A 84 3.10 -13.89 -26.98
C LEU A 84 4.00 -14.72 -27.90
N ALA A 85 3.86 -14.58 -29.22
CA ALA A 85 4.64 -15.37 -30.18
C ALA A 85 6.14 -15.04 -30.13
N SER A 86 6.50 -13.77 -29.95
CA SER A 86 7.91 -13.36 -29.82
C SER A 86 8.51 -13.80 -28.48
N ILE A 87 7.74 -13.72 -27.40
CA ILE A 87 8.17 -14.15 -26.06
C ILE A 87 8.40 -15.67 -26.05
N MET A 88 7.48 -16.45 -26.62
CA MET A 88 7.61 -17.92 -26.69
C MET A 88 8.77 -18.39 -27.58
N ALA A 89 9.25 -17.53 -28.49
CA ALA A 89 10.40 -17.84 -29.33
C ALA A 89 11.74 -17.71 -28.58
N ASP A 90 11.78 -16.98 -27.45
CA ASP A 90 12.97 -16.74 -26.64
C ASP A 90 12.86 -17.39 -25.25
N PRO A 91 13.54 -18.52 -25.02
CA PRO A 91 13.53 -19.20 -23.71
C PRO A 91 14.04 -18.34 -22.55
N ASP A 92 14.99 -17.43 -22.81
CA ASP A 92 15.57 -16.57 -21.78
C ASP A 92 14.56 -15.49 -21.35
N ASP A 93 13.77 -14.95 -22.28
CA ASP A 93 12.69 -14.01 -21.95
C ASP A 93 11.58 -14.68 -21.13
N VAL A 94 11.20 -15.92 -21.49
CA VAL A 94 10.23 -16.71 -20.68
C VAL A 94 10.74 -16.91 -19.26
N ALA A 95 12.00 -17.30 -19.09
CA ALA A 95 12.60 -17.51 -17.78
C ALA A 95 12.65 -16.20 -16.95
N SER A 96 13.01 -15.08 -17.60
CA SER A 96 13.00 -13.75 -16.98
C SER A 96 11.61 -13.37 -16.47
N ARG A 97 10.57 -13.59 -17.29
CA ARG A 97 9.16 -13.30 -16.94
C ARG A 97 8.63 -14.14 -15.79
N ILE A 98 8.98 -15.43 -15.78
CA ILE A 98 8.63 -16.34 -14.68
C ILE A 98 9.26 -15.81 -13.39
N TYR A 99 10.55 -15.49 -13.42
CA TYR A 99 11.27 -15.01 -12.25
C TYR A 99 10.74 -13.66 -11.74
N GLY A 100 10.51 -12.70 -12.63
CA GLY A 100 9.91 -11.41 -12.26
C GLY A 100 8.52 -11.55 -11.66
N SER A 101 7.68 -12.44 -12.21
CA SER A 101 6.34 -12.72 -11.67
C SER A 101 6.39 -13.36 -10.28
N ILE A 102 7.39 -14.22 -10.01
CA ILE A 102 7.63 -14.78 -8.68
C ILE A 102 7.99 -13.68 -7.67
N ILE A 103 8.75 -12.66 -8.07
CA ILE A 103 9.12 -11.52 -7.21
C ILE A 103 7.92 -10.63 -6.88
N VAL A 104 6.96 -10.49 -7.81
CA VAL A 104 5.75 -9.67 -7.60
C VAL A 104 4.89 -10.21 -6.45
N ILE A 105 4.89 -11.52 -6.19
CA ILE A 105 4.13 -12.13 -5.11
C ILE A 105 4.54 -11.59 -3.73
N PRO A 106 5.79 -11.75 -3.26
CA PRO A 106 6.22 -11.18 -1.98
C PRO A 106 6.19 -9.65 -1.97
N LEU A 107 6.33 -8.98 -3.13
CA LEU A 107 6.17 -7.53 -3.26
C LEU A 107 4.75 -7.11 -2.85
N GLU A 108 3.73 -7.74 -3.44
CA GLU A 108 2.32 -7.52 -3.08
C GLU A 108 2.05 -7.78 -1.60
N GLN A 109 2.61 -8.86 -1.05
CA GLN A 109 2.44 -9.19 0.37
C GLN A 109 3.10 -8.15 1.29
N CYS A 110 4.29 -7.66 0.95
CA CYS A 110 4.98 -6.64 1.75
C CYS A 110 4.24 -5.30 1.69
N MET A 111 3.69 -4.93 0.52
CA MET A 111 2.82 -3.76 0.41
C MET A 111 1.59 -3.90 1.30
N LEU A 112 0.86 -5.01 1.16
CA LEU A 112 -0.35 -5.25 1.94
C LEU A 112 -0.07 -5.26 3.45
N ALA A 113 0.99 -5.95 3.88
CA ALA A 113 1.42 -5.97 5.28
C ALA A 113 1.77 -4.57 5.80
N SER A 114 2.55 -3.79 5.04
CA SER A 114 2.92 -2.43 5.42
C SER A 114 1.69 -1.55 5.60
N THR A 115 0.79 -1.53 4.62
CA THR A 115 -0.44 -0.73 4.67
C THR A 115 -1.34 -1.12 5.85
N TRP A 116 -1.54 -2.41 6.10
CA TRP A 116 -2.37 -2.87 7.22
C TRP A 116 -1.74 -2.61 8.58
N CYS A 117 -0.42 -2.80 8.72
CA CYS A 117 0.27 -2.48 9.97
C CYS A 117 0.19 -0.97 10.28
N VAL A 118 0.30 -0.09 9.28
CA VAL A 118 0.08 1.36 9.46
C VAL A 118 -1.34 1.63 9.98
N LYS A 119 -2.37 1.01 9.40
CA LYS A 119 -3.76 1.15 9.88
C LYS A 119 -3.90 0.75 11.35
N ILE A 120 -3.29 -0.37 11.75
CA ILE A 120 -3.32 -0.84 13.14
C ILE A 120 -2.57 0.14 14.05
N CYS A 121 -1.42 0.68 13.64
CA CYS A 121 -0.70 1.72 14.37
C CYS A 121 -1.56 2.97 14.60
N ILE A 122 -2.22 3.47 13.54
CA ILE A 122 -3.13 4.63 13.63
C ILE A 122 -4.31 4.29 14.55
N TRP A 123 -4.90 3.11 14.40
CA TRP A 123 -6.00 2.66 15.24
C TRP A 123 -5.62 2.62 16.72
N LEU A 124 -4.45 2.06 17.07
CA LEU A 124 -3.95 2.00 18.44
C LEU A 124 -3.72 3.40 19.02
N PHE A 125 -3.19 4.32 18.20
CA PHE A 125 -3.06 5.72 18.57
C PHE A 125 -4.42 6.35 18.89
N LEU A 126 -5.41 6.18 18.00
CA LEU A 126 -6.77 6.68 18.19
C LEU A 126 -7.46 6.03 19.39
N TRP A 127 -7.24 4.74 19.61
CA TRP A 127 -7.76 4.00 20.77
C TRP A 127 -7.31 4.62 22.09
N ARG A 128 -6.05 5.05 22.19
CA ARG A 128 -5.57 5.74 23.39
C ARG A 128 -6.10 7.17 23.47
N LEU A 129 -6.15 7.87 22.36
CA LEU A 129 -6.63 9.26 22.31
C LEU A 129 -8.10 9.38 22.71
N CYS A 130 -8.94 8.42 22.30
CA CYS A 130 -10.36 8.35 22.59
C CYS A 130 -10.71 7.63 23.90
N ARG A 131 -9.75 7.30 24.78
CA ARG A 131 -9.97 6.42 25.95
C ARG A 131 -11.13 6.85 26.86
N ASN A 132 -11.42 8.15 26.95
CA ASN A 132 -12.48 8.69 27.81
C ASN A 132 -13.80 8.97 27.06
N LEU A 133 -13.94 8.51 25.82
CA LEU A 133 -15.10 8.75 24.95
C LEU A 133 -15.72 7.41 24.54
N PRO A 134 -16.68 6.87 25.32
CA PRO A 134 -17.16 5.49 25.14
C PRO A 134 -17.83 5.24 23.78
N SER A 135 -18.54 6.22 23.22
CA SER A 135 -19.13 6.13 21.88
C SER A 135 -18.07 5.96 20.78
N LEU A 136 -16.98 6.73 20.85
CA LEU A 136 -15.86 6.63 19.92
C LEU A 136 -15.06 5.33 20.11
N GLN A 137 -14.89 4.86 21.35
CA GLN A 137 -14.28 3.55 21.63
C GLN A 137 -15.08 2.41 21.00
N MET A 138 -16.41 2.47 21.06
CA MET A 138 -17.24 1.47 20.39
C MET A 138 -17.04 1.52 18.87
N ALA A 139 -17.07 2.72 18.27
CA ALA A 139 -16.81 2.89 16.83
C ALA A 139 -15.43 2.35 16.42
N LEU A 140 -14.38 2.61 17.23
CA LEU A 140 -13.04 2.07 17.00
C LEU A 140 -13.01 0.53 17.08
N LYS A 141 -13.70 -0.10 18.03
CA LYS A 141 -13.80 -1.57 18.09
C LYS A 141 -14.41 -2.17 16.82
N ILE A 142 -15.50 -1.58 16.35
CA ILE A 142 -16.16 -2.00 15.10
C ILE A 142 -15.20 -1.83 13.92
N LEU A 143 -14.50 -0.68 13.86
CA LEU A 143 -13.51 -0.42 12.82
C LEU A 143 -12.34 -1.41 12.85
N MET A 144 -11.85 -1.80 14.03
CA MET A 144 -10.80 -2.84 14.13
C MET A 144 -11.30 -4.18 13.59
N GLY A 145 -12.53 -4.57 13.95
CA GLY A 145 -13.16 -5.77 13.39
C GLY A 145 -13.23 -5.70 11.86
N TYR A 146 -13.62 -4.55 11.30
CA TYR A 146 -13.65 -4.32 9.86
C TYR A 146 -12.26 -4.43 9.20
N ILE A 147 -11.23 -3.81 9.78
CA ILE A 147 -9.84 -3.88 9.28
C ILE A 147 -9.33 -5.32 9.27
N ALA A 148 -9.57 -6.06 10.37
CA ALA A 148 -9.14 -7.45 10.52
C ALA A 148 -9.86 -8.39 9.53
N VAL A 149 -11.19 -8.27 9.42
CA VAL A 149 -11.98 -9.03 8.44
C VAL A 149 -11.54 -8.72 7.02
N GLY A 150 -11.34 -7.43 6.70
CA GLY A 150 -10.86 -7.01 5.39
C GLY A 150 -9.53 -7.65 5.01
N TYR A 151 -8.57 -7.70 5.95
CA TYR A 151 -7.29 -8.38 5.72
C TYR A 151 -7.46 -9.86 5.39
N VAL A 152 -8.25 -10.58 6.20
CA VAL A 152 -8.51 -12.02 6.02
C VAL A 152 -9.20 -12.29 4.68
N VAL A 153 -10.18 -11.48 4.31
CA VAL A 153 -10.89 -11.61 3.02
C VAL A 153 -9.94 -11.38 1.86
N ILE A 154 -9.09 -10.35 1.90
CA ILE A 154 -8.10 -10.09 0.85
C ILE A 154 -7.12 -11.25 0.71
N MET A 155 -6.62 -11.78 1.83
CA MET A 155 -5.72 -12.94 1.81
C MET A 155 -6.37 -14.18 1.21
N PHE A 156 -7.62 -14.45 1.57
CA PHE A 156 -8.38 -15.55 0.98
C PHE A 156 -8.58 -15.35 -0.53
N VAL A 157 -8.97 -14.15 -0.96
CA VAL A 157 -9.16 -13.83 -2.38
C VAL A 157 -7.86 -14.01 -3.18
N TYR A 158 -6.72 -13.62 -2.61
CA TYR A 158 -5.40 -13.74 -3.23
C TYR A 158 -4.92 -15.19 -3.35
N TYR A 159 -4.87 -15.94 -2.24
CA TYR A 159 -4.28 -17.29 -2.24
C TYR A 159 -5.24 -18.39 -2.72
N VAL A 160 -6.54 -18.18 -2.55
CA VAL A 160 -7.55 -19.24 -2.65
C VAL A 160 -8.64 -18.91 -3.67
N GLY A 161 -9.01 -17.65 -3.83
CA GLY A 161 -10.19 -17.24 -4.58
C GLY A 161 -10.00 -17.10 -6.10
N VAL A 162 -9.16 -16.14 -6.52
CA VAL A 162 -9.21 -15.60 -7.88
C VAL A 162 -8.39 -16.42 -8.89
N CYS A 163 -7.21 -16.89 -8.48
CA CYS A 163 -6.28 -17.57 -9.38
C CYS A 163 -6.04 -19.01 -8.94
N ARG A 164 -6.57 -19.97 -9.72
CA ARG A 164 -6.33 -21.40 -9.52
C ARG A 164 -5.97 -22.11 -10.84
N PRO A 165 -4.90 -22.93 -10.85
CA PRO A 165 -3.98 -23.22 -9.74
C PRO A 165 -3.06 -22.04 -9.40
N PHE A 166 -2.59 -21.92 -8.16
CA PHE A 166 -1.76 -20.78 -7.69
C PHE A 166 -0.50 -20.55 -8.55
N LYS A 167 0.04 -21.60 -9.19
CA LYS A 167 1.16 -21.52 -10.14
C LYS A 167 0.89 -20.60 -11.33
N GLN A 168 -0.36 -20.31 -11.64
CA GLN A 168 -0.74 -19.40 -12.73
C GLN A 168 -0.32 -17.94 -12.46
N TYR A 169 -0.03 -17.56 -11.21
CA TYR A 169 0.50 -16.22 -10.90
C TYR A 169 1.87 -15.94 -11.52
N TRP A 170 2.62 -16.98 -11.89
CA TRP A 170 3.92 -16.83 -12.57
C TRP A 170 4.03 -17.71 -13.83
N ALA A 171 2.90 -18.20 -14.35
CA ALA A 171 2.88 -18.98 -15.58
C ALA A 171 3.02 -18.07 -16.80
N VAL A 172 3.67 -18.58 -17.84
CA VAL A 172 3.80 -17.94 -19.16
C VAL A 172 3.61 -19.03 -20.22
N PRO A 173 2.52 -19.02 -21.02
CA PRO A 173 1.35 -18.14 -20.92
C PRO A 173 0.44 -18.47 -19.72
N VAL A 174 -0.34 -17.49 -19.29
CA VAL A 174 -1.41 -17.70 -18.29
C VAL A 174 -2.66 -18.30 -18.95
N GLN A 175 -3.35 -19.19 -18.23
CA GLN A 175 -4.64 -19.74 -18.67
C GLN A 175 -5.80 -18.78 -18.42
N ASN A 176 -5.67 -17.92 -17.40
CA ASN A 176 -6.66 -16.91 -17.04
C ASN A 176 -5.93 -15.59 -16.83
N GLU A 177 -6.32 -14.56 -17.58
CA GLU A 177 -5.72 -13.23 -17.51
C GLU A 177 -5.83 -12.58 -16.12
N GLN A 178 -6.81 -12.98 -15.31
CA GLN A 178 -6.93 -12.51 -13.92
C GLN A 178 -5.73 -12.88 -13.05
N CYS A 179 -4.99 -13.95 -13.41
CA CYS A 179 -3.77 -14.36 -12.72
C CYS A 179 -2.54 -13.49 -13.05
N ALA A 180 -2.54 -12.80 -14.19
CA ALA A 180 -1.49 -11.85 -14.55
C ALA A 180 -1.85 -10.41 -14.13
N THR A 181 -3.12 -10.03 -14.29
CA THR A 181 -3.60 -8.65 -14.05
C THR A 181 -3.97 -8.37 -12.59
N TYR A 182 -4.23 -9.40 -11.78
CA TYR A 182 -4.69 -9.27 -10.39
C TYR A 182 -5.98 -8.46 -10.21
N GLN A 183 -6.78 -8.27 -11.26
CA GLN A 183 -7.86 -7.27 -11.28
C GLN A 183 -8.92 -7.50 -10.20
N HIS A 184 -9.51 -8.70 -10.09
CA HIS A 184 -10.51 -8.97 -9.05
C HIS A 184 -9.96 -8.83 -7.62
N TYR A 185 -8.73 -9.29 -7.38
CA TYR A 185 -8.05 -9.09 -6.10
C TYR A 185 -7.87 -7.60 -5.80
N SER A 186 -7.41 -6.82 -6.78
CA SER A 186 -7.20 -5.38 -6.66
C SER A 186 -8.48 -4.62 -6.33
N ILE A 187 -9.63 -5.03 -6.86
CA ILE A 187 -10.94 -4.43 -6.53
C ILE A 187 -11.29 -4.68 -5.06
N VAL A 188 -11.19 -5.93 -4.60
CA VAL A 188 -11.50 -6.27 -3.21
C VAL A 188 -10.56 -5.56 -2.25
N GLN A 189 -9.26 -5.56 -2.56
CA GLN A 189 -8.24 -4.86 -1.79
C GLN A 189 -8.52 -3.36 -1.72
N MET A 190 -8.84 -2.73 -2.85
CA MET A 190 -9.19 -1.30 -2.92
C MET A 190 -10.39 -0.98 -2.03
N ALA A 191 -11.46 -1.77 -2.12
CA ALA A 191 -12.70 -1.53 -1.38
C ALA A 191 -12.45 -1.51 0.13
N PHE A 192 -11.79 -2.52 0.69
CA PHE A 192 -11.47 -2.59 2.12
C PHE A 192 -10.41 -1.56 2.54
N ASN A 193 -9.41 -1.30 1.69
CA ASN A 193 -8.36 -0.34 2.00
C ASN A 193 -8.95 1.07 2.15
N ILE A 194 -9.65 1.57 1.14
CA ILE A 194 -10.18 2.93 1.11
C ILE A 194 -11.25 3.14 2.19
N SER A 195 -12.20 2.21 2.31
CA SER A 195 -13.29 2.34 3.29
C SER A 195 -12.79 2.33 4.74
N SER A 196 -11.77 1.51 5.06
CA SER A 196 -11.17 1.52 6.40
C SER A 196 -10.40 2.81 6.67
N ASP A 197 -9.73 3.40 5.67
CA ASP A 197 -9.06 4.70 5.82
C ASP A 197 -10.06 5.83 6.09
N PHE A 198 -11.22 5.82 5.41
CA PHE A 198 -12.31 6.74 5.75
C PHE A 198 -12.71 6.60 7.22
N GLY A 199 -12.85 5.38 7.73
CA GLY A 199 -13.12 5.15 9.15
C GLY A 199 -12.06 5.76 10.08
N LEU A 200 -10.77 5.56 9.76
CA LEU A 200 -9.64 6.10 10.53
C LEU A 200 -9.55 7.64 10.49
N ILE A 201 -10.10 8.28 9.46
CA ILE A 201 -10.17 9.75 9.34
C ILE A 201 -11.42 10.32 10.00
N LEU A 202 -12.59 9.72 9.77
CA LEU A 202 -13.87 10.26 10.23
C LEU A 202 -13.98 10.26 11.76
N ILE A 203 -13.47 9.22 12.43
CA ILE A 203 -13.50 9.10 13.90
C ILE A 203 -12.79 10.28 14.59
N PRO A 204 -11.52 10.59 14.30
CA PRO A 204 -10.84 11.73 14.91
C PRO A 204 -11.40 13.08 14.46
N LEU A 205 -11.90 13.22 13.22
CA LEU A 205 -12.61 14.44 12.81
C LEU A 205 -13.84 14.69 13.68
N TRP A 206 -14.64 13.65 13.94
CA TRP A 206 -15.76 13.71 14.86
C TRP A 206 -15.32 14.03 16.30
N MET A 207 -14.20 13.44 16.74
CA MET A 207 -13.60 13.75 18.04
C MET A 207 -13.28 15.24 18.17
N PHE A 208 -12.68 15.88 17.15
CA PHE A 208 -12.37 17.31 17.18
C PHE A 208 -13.58 18.22 17.05
N TYR A 209 -14.65 17.73 16.44
CA TYR A 209 -15.90 18.46 16.42
C TYR A 209 -16.49 18.56 17.83
N ILE A 210 -16.43 17.47 18.60
CA ILE A 210 -16.91 17.43 19.99
C ILE A 210 -15.91 18.10 20.95
N ALA A 211 -14.62 17.88 20.75
CA ALA A 211 -13.57 18.42 21.60
C ALA A 211 -13.39 19.91 21.34
N ARG A 212 -13.76 20.75 22.31
CA ARG A 212 -13.57 22.21 22.29
C ARG A 212 -12.08 22.58 22.47
N LEU A 213 -11.25 22.17 21.51
CA LEU A 213 -9.81 22.44 21.53
C LEU A 213 -9.52 23.91 21.16
N PRO A 214 -8.47 24.51 21.74
CA PRO A 214 -8.03 25.83 21.33
C PRO A 214 -7.61 25.83 19.86
N PRO A 215 -7.87 26.93 19.12
CA PRO A 215 -7.79 26.97 17.65
C PRO A 215 -6.41 26.59 17.10
N MET A 216 -5.32 26.93 17.79
CA MET A 216 -3.96 26.55 17.37
C MET A 216 -3.71 25.04 17.39
N ARG A 217 -4.21 24.32 18.41
CA ARG A 217 -4.08 22.85 18.46
C ARG A 217 -4.96 22.20 17.40
N LYS A 218 -6.15 22.77 17.16
CA LYS A 218 -7.05 22.35 16.08
C LYS A 218 -6.40 22.51 14.70
N ALA A 219 -5.69 23.61 14.46
CA ALA A 219 -4.98 23.85 13.19
C ALA A 219 -3.85 22.84 12.93
N ILE A 220 -3.00 22.56 13.93
CA ILE A 220 -1.92 21.55 13.81
C ILE A 220 -2.52 20.17 13.50
N LEU A 221 -3.59 19.79 14.20
CA LEU A 221 -4.23 18.49 14.01
C LEU A 221 -4.88 18.39 12.63
N MET A 222 -5.56 19.44 12.15
CA MET A 222 -6.09 19.49 10.78
C MET A 222 -4.98 19.33 9.72
N GLY A 223 -3.78 19.88 9.95
CA GLY A 223 -2.63 19.68 9.08
C GLY A 223 -2.11 18.24 9.01
N VAL A 224 -2.29 17.45 10.08
CA VAL A 224 -1.98 16.01 10.04
C VAL A 224 -3.06 15.24 9.27
N PHE A 225 -4.33 15.64 9.39
CA PHE A 225 -5.43 15.01 8.66
C PHE A 225 -5.40 15.28 7.16
N SER A 226 -4.90 16.43 6.71
CA SER A 226 -4.74 16.69 5.27
C SER A 226 -3.75 15.73 4.62
N LEU A 227 -2.71 15.28 5.34
CA LEU A 227 -1.80 14.23 4.86
C LEU A 227 -2.53 12.89 4.69
N ALA A 228 -3.42 12.53 5.61
CA ALA A 228 -4.22 11.31 5.49
C ALA A 228 -5.24 11.37 4.34
N VAL A 229 -5.79 12.57 4.05
CA VAL A 229 -6.64 12.77 2.86
C VAL A 229 -5.80 12.61 1.58
N PHE A 230 -4.59 13.16 1.57
CA PHE A 230 -3.67 12.99 0.44
C PHE A 230 -3.34 11.52 0.16
N THR A 231 -3.11 10.70 1.20
CA THR A 231 -2.84 9.26 1.00
C THR A 231 -4.05 8.52 0.42
N ILE A 232 -5.28 8.89 0.79
CA ILE A 232 -6.49 8.33 0.17
C ILE A 232 -6.57 8.71 -1.31
N LEU A 233 -6.32 9.98 -1.64
CA LEU A 233 -6.29 10.43 -3.04
C LEU A 233 -5.24 9.67 -3.84
N ALA A 234 -4.04 9.47 -3.29
CA ALA A 234 -2.99 8.66 -3.91
C ALA A 234 -3.43 7.20 -4.14
N ALA A 235 -4.14 6.59 -3.19
CA ALA A 235 -4.69 5.25 -3.33
C ALA A 235 -5.77 5.16 -4.42
N ILE A 236 -6.66 6.16 -4.50
CA ILE A 236 -7.67 6.24 -5.57
C ILE A 236 -6.98 6.38 -6.93
N LEU A 237 -6.00 7.28 -7.06
CA LEU A 237 -5.26 7.47 -8.30
C LEU A 237 -4.52 6.19 -8.71
N ASN A 238 -3.86 5.50 -7.77
CA ASN A 238 -3.19 4.23 -8.02
C ASN A 238 -4.14 3.25 -8.73
N LYS A 239 -5.33 3.06 -8.16
CA LYS A 239 -6.29 2.09 -8.70
C LYS A 239 -6.93 2.57 -10.00
N TYR A 240 -7.15 3.88 -10.16
CA TYR A 240 -7.55 4.44 -11.45
C TYR A 240 -6.53 4.12 -12.56
N TYR A 241 -5.23 4.29 -12.31
CA TYR A 241 -4.19 3.96 -13.28
C TYR A 241 -4.05 2.44 -13.50
N ASN A 242 -4.20 1.63 -12.46
CA ASN A 242 -4.19 0.17 -12.58
C ASN A 242 -5.33 -0.34 -13.47
N PHE A 243 -6.52 0.27 -13.40
CA PHE A 243 -7.66 -0.13 -14.24
C PHE A 243 -7.67 0.52 -15.63
N SER A 244 -7.15 1.75 -15.76
CA SER A 244 -7.10 2.45 -17.05
C SER A 244 -5.99 1.92 -17.97
N SER A 245 -4.87 1.47 -17.39
CA SER A 245 -3.71 0.94 -18.12
C SER A 245 -3.31 -0.43 -17.54
N PRO A 246 -4.16 -1.46 -17.70
CA PRO A 246 -4.02 -2.76 -17.01
C PRO A 246 -2.79 -3.55 -17.41
N MET A 247 -2.20 -3.23 -18.57
CA MET A 247 -1.01 -3.89 -19.10
C MET A 247 0.31 -3.23 -18.67
N THR A 248 0.26 -2.24 -17.76
CA THR A 248 1.46 -1.50 -17.31
C THR A 248 1.74 -1.71 -15.83
N THR A 249 3.02 -1.65 -15.45
CA THR A 249 3.43 -1.70 -14.04
C THR A 249 3.42 -0.32 -13.36
N THR A 250 2.68 0.64 -13.90
CA THR A 250 2.58 2.02 -13.37
C THR A 250 2.08 2.07 -11.92
N TYR A 251 1.30 1.07 -11.49
CA TYR A 251 0.85 0.92 -10.11
C TYR A 251 2.01 0.82 -9.09
N GLN A 252 3.18 0.30 -9.49
CA GLN A 252 4.34 0.16 -8.60
C GLN A 252 4.85 1.50 -8.08
N LEU A 253 4.73 2.59 -8.86
CA LEU A 253 5.11 3.94 -8.39
C LEU A 253 4.28 4.40 -7.20
N TRP A 254 3.03 3.96 -7.13
CA TRP A 254 2.12 4.34 -6.07
C TRP A 254 2.30 3.48 -4.83
N TYR A 255 2.89 2.29 -4.93
CA TYR A 255 3.24 1.46 -3.77
C TYR A 255 4.40 2.03 -2.95
N ILE A 256 5.22 2.89 -3.57
CA ILE A 256 6.34 3.59 -2.92
C ILE A 256 5.84 4.68 -1.96
N ARG A 257 4.66 5.26 -2.22
CA ARG A 257 4.10 6.44 -1.55
C ARG A 257 3.25 6.08 -0.35
#